data_AF-A0A815MEB6-F1
#
_entry.id   AF-A0A815MEB6-F1
#
_cell.length_a   1.000
_cell.length_b   1.000
_cell.length_c   1.000
_cell.angle_alpha   90.00
_cell.angle_beta   90.00
_cell.angle_gamma   90.00
#
_symmetry.space_group_name_H-M   'P 1'
#
loop_
_entity.id
_entity.type
_entity.pdbx_description
1 polymer ?
#
loop_
_entity_poly.entity_id
_entity_poly.type
_entity_poly.pdbx_seq_one_letter_code
_entity_poly.pdbx_strand_id
1 'polypeptide(L)' 'MSIDDQVAIMGNGNMDTQSWFHSQEINAMVDSPVIVKEWMDALYKNQSTHKYGRVDLDGNWRDDKGNLNPNNGR' A
#
# COMPACT_ATOMS: atom_id res chain seq x y z
N MET A 1 5.78 3.29 3.78
CA MET A 1 6.74 2.49 2.98
C MET A 1 7.61 1.69 3.94
N SER A 2 7.74 0.38 3.78
CA SER A 2 8.69 -0.47 4.53
C SER A 2 9.78 -0.97 3.59
N ILE A 3 11.03 -1.08 4.05
CA ILE A 3 12.19 -1.43 3.21
C ILE A 3 12.67 -2.86 3.46
N ASP A 4 12.99 -3.21 4.71
CA ASP A 4 13.72 -4.43 5.08
C ASP A 4 13.32 -4.99 6.45
N ASP A 5 12.05 -4.79 6.84
CA ASP A 5 11.49 -5.15 8.15
C ASP A 5 12.13 -4.47 9.38
N GLN A 6 13.14 -3.62 9.18
CA GLN A 6 13.75 -2.79 10.23
C GLN A 6 13.38 -1.32 10.07
N VAL A 7 13.49 -0.81 8.84
CA VAL A 7 13.25 0.60 8.55
C VAL A 7 11.95 0.81 7.76
N ALA A 8 11.18 1.80 8.20
CA ALA A 8 10.02 2.30 7.46
C ALA A 8 10.02 3.82 7.39
N ILE A 9 9.43 4.34 6.31
CA ILE A 9 9.11 5.76 6.14
C ILE A 9 7.58 5.90 6.20
N MET A 10 7.10 6.73 7.12
CA MET A 10 5.68 7.04 7.30
C MET A 10 5.47 8.54 7.23
N GLY A 11 4.43 8.96 6.53
CA GLY A 11 4.11 10.36 6.36
C GLY A 11 2.78 10.56 5.67
N ASN A 12 2.46 11.82 5.39
CA ASN A 12 1.24 12.20 4.70
C ASN A 12 1.43 12.36 3.19
N GLY A 13 2.65 12.20 2.68
CA GLY A 13 2.93 12.41 1.28
C GLY A 13 2.63 11.22 0.39
N ASN A 14 1.89 11.49 -0.67
CA ASN A 14 1.57 10.51 -1.69
C ASN A 14 2.60 10.52 -2.82
N MET A 15 2.67 9.44 -3.60
CA MET A 15 3.64 9.30 -4.69
C MET A 15 3.15 9.95 -5.99
N ASP A 16 2.75 11.21 -5.93
CA ASP A 16 2.29 11.95 -7.10
C ASP A 16 2.84 13.39 -7.13
N THR A 17 2.76 14.01 -8.30
CA THR A 17 3.29 15.34 -8.59
C THR A 17 2.73 16.43 -7.67
N GLN A 18 1.50 16.28 -7.17
CA GLN A 18 0.90 17.26 -6.28
C GLN A 18 1.62 17.23 -4.93
N SER A 19 1.71 16.05 -4.32
CA SER A 19 2.46 15.84 -3.08
C SER A 19 3.93 16.29 -3.19
N TRP A 20 4.61 15.95 -4.29
CA TRP A 20 6.05 16.21 -4.45
C TRP A 20 6.42 17.68 -4.67
N PHE A 21 5.61 18.43 -5.42
CA PHE A 21 6.00 19.77 -5.88
C PHE A 21 5.08 20.88 -5.36
N HIS A 22 3.90 20.54 -4.83
CA HIS A 22 2.85 21.52 -4.54
C HIS A 22 2.24 21.39 -3.15
N SER A 23 2.72 20.48 -2.32
CA SER A 23 2.31 20.33 -0.91
C SER A 23 3.49 20.54 0.05
N GLN A 24 3.15 20.88 1.30
CA GLN A 24 4.09 20.79 2.41
C GLN A 24 3.76 19.53 3.20
N GLU A 25 4.60 18.52 3.04
CA GLU A 25 4.40 17.19 3.61
C GLU A 25 5.60 16.78 4.44
N ILE A 26 5.36 15.87 5.40
CA ILE A 26 6.39 15.35 6.28
C ILE A 26 6.40 13.84 6.15
N ASN A 27 7.59 13.30 5.95
CA ASN A 27 7.88 11.88 6.02
C ASN A 27 8.92 11.65 7.10
N ALA A 28 8.59 10.83 8.09
CA ALA A 28 9.47 10.44 9.18
C ALA A 28 9.99 9.02 8.95
N MET A 29 11.30 8.84 9.13
CA MET A 29 11.92 7.53 9.16
C MET A 29 11.81 6.94 10.58
N VAL A 30 11.40 5.68 10.65
CA VAL A 30 11.37 4.88 11.87
C VAL A 30 12.30 3.69 11.66
N ASP A 31 13.34 3.60 12.47
CA ASP A 31 14.26 2.46 12.55
C ASP A 31 13.91 1.66 13.81
N SER A 32 13.02 0.68 13.65
CA SER A 32 12.57 -0.18 14.74
C SER A 32 11.93 -1.44 14.18
N PRO A 33 12.59 -2.61 14.30
CA PRO A 33 12.04 -3.85 13.76
C PRO A 33 10.74 -4.28 14.45
N VAL A 34 10.53 -3.88 15.71
CA VAL A 34 9.28 -4.16 16.44
C VAL A 34 8.12 -3.39 15.84
N ILE A 35 8.28 -2.07 15.65
CA ILE A 35 7.22 -1.21 15.11
C ILE A 35 6.92 -1.58 13.66
N VAL A 36 7.96 -1.75 12.85
CA VAL A 36 7.80 -2.08 11.42
C VAL A 36 7.05 -3.40 11.25
N LYS A 37 7.39 -4.42 12.03
CA LYS A 37 6.69 -5.70 12.01
C LYS A 37 5.20 -5.57 12.36
N GLU A 38 4.86 -4.84 13.43
CA GLU A 38 3.46 -4.65 13.83
C GLU A 38 2.65 -3.93 12.73
N TRP A 39 3.23 -2.92 12.09
CA TRP A 39 2.58 -2.22 10.97
C TRP A 39 2.39 -3.12 9.75
N MET A 40 3.40 -3.94 9.41
CA MET A 40 3.29 -4.89 8.30
C MET A 40 2.20 -5.94 8.57
N ASP A 41 2.11 -6.48 9.79
CA ASP A 41 1.04 -7.40 10.18
C ASP A 41 -0.35 -6.77 10.04
N ALA A 42 -0.50 -5.49 10.42
CA ALA A 42 -1.74 -4.75 10.23
C ALA A 42 -2.06 -4.51 8.74
N LEU A 43 -1.05 -4.20 7.93
CA LEU A 43 -1.18 -4.03 6.48
C LEU A 43 -1.65 -5.33 5.81
N TYR A 44 -1.05 -6.47 6.14
CA TYR A 44 -1.45 -7.77 5.59
C TYR A 44 -2.89 -8.16 5.96
N LYS A 45 -3.37 -7.76 7.15
CA LYS A 45 -4.77 -7.97 7.54
C LYS A 45 -5.76 -7.09 6.75
N ASN A 46 -5.34 -5.89 6.36
CA ASN A 46 -6.18 -4.93 5.65
C ASN A 46 -6.07 -5.01 4.11
N GLN A 47 -4.99 -5.62 3.60
CA GLN A 47 -4.72 -5.74 2.16
C GLN A 47 -4.68 -7.20 1.74
N SER A 48 -5.59 -7.56 0.83
CA SER A 48 -5.69 -8.94 0.33
C SER A 48 -4.92 -9.18 -0.97
N THR A 49 -4.14 -8.21 -1.46
CA THR A 49 -3.34 -8.33 -2.69
C THR A 49 -2.39 -9.53 -2.67
N HIS A 50 -1.86 -9.88 -1.49
CA HIS A 50 -1.01 -11.06 -1.31
C HIS A 50 -1.76 -12.39 -1.54
N LYS A 51 -3.08 -12.38 -1.37
CA LYS A 51 -3.96 -13.55 -1.52
C LYS A 51 -4.63 -13.61 -2.89
N TYR A 52 -5.01 -12.45 -3.42
CA TYR A 52 -5.88 -12.32 -4.59
C TYR A 52 -5.20 -11.68 -5.81
N GLY A 53 -3.91 -11.34 -5.70
CA GLY A 53 -3.17 -10.69 -6.79
C GLY A 53 -3.49 -9.21 -6.95
N ARG A 54 -2.82 -8.59 -7.92
CA ARG A 54 -2.94 -7.16 -8.25
C ARG A 54 -4.13 -6.94 -9.19
N VAL A 55 -4.62 -5.70 -9.26
CA VAL A 55 -5.56 -5.26 -10.30
C VAL A 55 -4.93 -5.39 -11.69
N ASP A 56 -5.74 -5.69 -12.71
CA ASP A 56 -5.28 -5.76 -14.10
C ASP A 56 -4.91 -4.37 -14.65
N LEU A 57 -4.20 -4.35 -15.78
CA LEU A 57 -3.72 -3.13 -16.43
C LEU A 57 -4.86 -2.21 -16.91
N ASP A 58 -6.06 -2.75 -17.12
CA ASP A 58 -7.25 -1.98 -17.49
C ASP A 58 -7.96 -1.36 -16.27
N GLY A 59 -7.42 -1.54 -15.07
CA GLY A 59 -7.98 -1.04 -13.81
C GLY A 59 -9.14 -1.87 -13.28
N ASN A 60 -9.50 -2.99 -13.91
CA ASN A 60 -10.51 -3.90 -13.41
C ASN A 60 -9.86 -5.04 -12.63
N TRP A 61 -10.39 -5.37 -11.46
CA TRP A 61 -9.93 -6.57 -10.73
C TRP A 61 -10.78 -7.77 -11.14
N ARG A 62 -10.10 -8.87 -11.50
CA ARG A 62 -10.72 -10.13 -11.91
C ARG A 62 -10.24 -11.26 -11.01
N ASP A 63 -11.12 -12.22 -10.76
CA ASP A 63 -10.75 -13.44 -10.05
C ASP A 63 -9.92 -14.39 -10.94
N ASP A 64 -9.45 -15.49 -10.37
CA ASP A 64 -8.68 -16.52 -11.07
C ASP A 64 -9.43 -17.17 -12.26
N LYS A 65 -10.74 -16.95 -12.37
CA LYS A 65 -11.60 -17.44 -13.46
C LYS A 65 -11.88 -16.36 -14.51
N GLY A 66 -11.32 -15.15 -14.35
CA GLY A 66 -11.51 -14.01 -15.24
C GLY A 66 -12.79 -13.21 -15.00
N ASN A 67 -13.57 -13.53 -13.96
CA ASN A 67 -14.81 -12.82 -13.67
C ASN A 67 -14.50 -11.47 -13.01
N LEU A 68 -15.24 -10.43 -13.40
CA LEU A 68 -15.23 -9.16 -12.71
C LEU A 68 -15.69 -9.35 -11.26
N ASN A 69 -14.96 -8.76 -10.33
CA ASN A 69 -15.44 -8.70 -8.96
C ASN A 69 -16.52 -7.63 -8.81
N PRO A 70 -17.68 -7.98 -8.25
CA PRO A 70 -18.77 -7.04 -8.02
C PRO A 70 -18.41 -5.95 -6.99
N ASN A 71 -17.35 -6.11 -6.19
CA ASN A 71 -16.82 -5.09 -5.28
C ASN A 71 -15.72 -4.23 -5.92
N ASN A 72 -15.79 -3.96 -7.23
CA ASN A 72 -14.83 -3.10 -7.93
C ASN A 72 -15.01 -1.59 -7.65
N GLY A 73 -15.75 -1.23 -6.59
CA GLY A 73 -15.93 0.16 -6.17
C GLY A 73 -16.77 1.01 -7.13
N ARG A 74 -17.63 0.39 -7.94
CA ARG A 74 -18.69 1.06 -8.71
C ARG A 74 -20.07 0.71 -8.17
#